data_AF-A0A4U7DDK2-F1
#
_entry.id   AF-A0A4U7DDK2-F1
#
_cell.length_a   1.000
_cell.length_b   1.000
_cell.length_c   1.000
_cell.angle_alpha   90.00
_cell.angle_beta   90.00
_cell.angle_gamma   90.00
#
_symmetry.space_group_name_H-M   'P 1'
#
loop_
_entity.id
_entity.type
_entity.pdbx_description
1 polymer ?
#
loop_
_entity_poly.entity_id
_entity_poly.type
_entity_poly.pdbx_seq_one_letter_code
_entity_poly.pdbx_strand_id
1 'polypeptide(L)'
;DEQLQEVTKMLRVALGDNRPPNLFLYGPSGTGKSLITKAVCHNISRICESRDIRFGTVEVNCQDLDTLGIAVYELVQQAADAAGVPVEVPKHGVATKEKWDELYRIVNEHFDSVVFVL
;
A
#
# COMPACT_ATOMS: atom_id res chain seq x y z
N ASP A 1 -5.47 20.64 8.56
CA ASP A 1 -6.59 19.88 9.17
C ASP A 1 -7.70 19.50 8.20
N GLU A 2 -8.17 20.42 7.36
CA GLU A 2 -9.27 20.15 6.39
C GLU A 2 -8.95 19.01 5.41
N GLN A 3 -7.74 18.99 4.83
CA GLN A 3 -7.30 17.91 3.95
C GLN A 3 -7.24 16.54 4.65
N LEU A 4 -6.83 16.51 5.92
CA LEU A 4 -6.77 15.26 6.70
C LEU A 4 -8.19 14.73 6.95
N GLN A 5 -9.14 15.62 7.25
CA GLN A 5 -10.54 15.25 7.46
C GLN A 5 -11.22 14.77 6.19
N GLU A 6 -10.98 15.40 5.04
CA GLU A 6 -11.51 14.94 3.75
C GLU A 6 -10.99 13.56 3.37
N VAL A 7 -9.67 13.36 3.45
CA VAL A 7 -9.04 12.07 3.14
C VAL A 7 -9.55 10.98 4.09
N THR A 8 -9.66 11.27 5.39
CA THR A 8 -10.21 10.34 6.38
C THR A 8 -11.68 10.01 6.10
N LYS A 9 -12.48 10.99 5.64
CA LYS A 9 -13.89 10.80 5.32
C LYS A 9 -14.07 9.94 4.07
N MET A 10 -13.29 10.18 3.01
CA MET A 10 -13.29 9.35 1.79
C MET A 10 -12.88 7.90 2.10
N LEU A 11 -11.86 7.72 2.95
CA LEU A 11 -11.40 6.40 3.34
C LEU A 11 -12.37 5.68 4.30
N ARG A 12 -13.05 6.39 5.21
CA ARG A 12 -14.11 5.81 6.05
C ARG A 12 -15.29 5.29 5.24
N VAL A 13 -15.66 5.96 4.16
CA VAL A 13 -16.72 5.51 3.24
C VAL A 13 -16.27 4.27 2.47
N ALA A 14 -14.97 4.16 2.19
CA ALA A 14 -14.38 3.02 1.51
C ALA A 14 -14.16 1.77 2.40
N LEU A 15 -14.12 1.94 3.71
CA LEU A 15 -14.09 0.82 4.67
C LEU A 15 -15.49 0.18 4.87
N GLY A 16 -16.52 0.62 4.15
CA GLY A 16 -17.80 -0.07 4.05
C GLY A 16 -18.02 -0.51 2.61
N ASP A 17 -18.02 -1.82 2.36
CA ASP A 17 -18.34 -2.57 1.11
C ASP A 17 -17.89 -2.02 -0.26
N ASN A 18 -17.21 -0.88 -0.34
CA ASN A 18 -16.87 -0.17 -1.56
C ASN A 18 -15.38 0.15 -1.61
N ARG A 19 -14.71 -0.27 -2.68
CA ARG A 19 -13.30 0.02 -2.92
C ARG A 19 -13.00 1.53 -2.81
N PRO A 20 -11.95 1.95 -2.07
CA PRO A 20 -11.61 3.36 -1.97
C PRO A 20 -11.30 3.99 -3.32
N PRO A 21 -11.66 5.27 -3.53
CA PRO A 21 -11.19 5.99 -4.70
C PRO A 21 -9.67 6.14 -4.65
N ASN A 22 -9.02 6.12 -5.82
CA ASN A 22 -7.58 6.38 -5.92
C ASN A 22 -7.28 7.80 -5.42
N LEU A 23 -6.34 7.94 -4.48
CA LEU A 23 -5.89 9.23 -3.95
C LEU A 23 -4.54 9.60 -4.58
N PHE A 24 -4.48 10.76 -5.23
CA PHE A 24 -3.25 11.30 -5.81
C PHE A 24 -2.88 12.63 -5.14
N LEU A 25 -1.79 12.63 -4.37
CA LEU A 25 -1.28 13.82 -3.67
C LEU A 25 -0.09 14.41 -4.44
N TYR A 26 -0.25 15.60 -5.04
CA TYR A 26 0.82 16.29 -5.77
C TYR A 26 1.22 17.61 -5.10
N GLY A 27 2.49 18.00 -5.21
CA GLY A 27 2.99 19.29 -4.72
C GLY A 27 4.52 19.34 -4.54
N PRO A 28 5.10 20.54 -4.30
CA PRO A 28 6.55 20.72 -4.10
C PRO A 28 7.14 19.82 -3.00
N SER A 29 8.43 19.49 -3.06
CA SER A 29 9.08 18.74 -1.97
C SER A 29 8.98 19.51 -0.63
N GLY A 30 8.95 18.79 0.49
CA GLY A 30 8.87 19.40 1.82
C GLY A 30 7.47 19.86 2.27
N THR A 31 6.42 19.68 1.47
CA THR A 31 5.04 20.06 1.86
C THR A 31 4.31 19.04 2.75
N GLY A 32 5.04 18.11 3.38
CA GLY A 32 4.46 17.15 4.32
C GLY A 32 3.58 16.05 3.73
N LYS A 33 3.56 15.85 2.40
CA LYS A 33 2.75 14.80 1.73
C LYS A 33 2.97 13.41 2.34
N SER A 34 4.22 12.98 2.49
CA SER A 34 4.54 11.69 3.11
C SER A 34 4.06 11.60 4.56
N LEU A 35 4.12 12.70 5.31
CA LEU A 35 3.64 12.75 6.69
C LEU A 35 2.11 12.63 6.77
N ILE A 36 1.40 13.30 5.85
CA ILE A 36 -0.06 13.18 5.73
C ILE A 36 -0.45 11.76 5.36
N THR A 37 0.20 11.14 4.37
CA THR A 37 -0.10 9.77 3.96
C THR A 37 0.11 8.77 5.11
N LYS A 38 1.20 8.93 5.89
CA LYS A 38 1.45 8.10 7.08
C LYS A 38 0.39 8.27 8.16
N ALA A 39 0.01 9.51 8.47
CA ALA A 39 -1.04 9.80 9.44
C ALA A 39 -2.40 9.21 9.02
N VAL A 40 -2.70 9.28 7.73
CA VAL A 40 -3.91 8.70 7.13
C VAL A 40 -3.90 7.18 7.23
N CYS A 41 -2.83 6.51 6.79
CA CYS A 41 -2.71 5.06 6.87
C CYS A 41 -2.80 4.56 8.32
N HIS A 42 -2.16 5.26 9.27
CA HIS A 42 -2.25 4.95 10.69
C HIS A 42 -3.69 5.02 11.21
N ASN A 43 -4.44 6.07 10.84
CA ASN A 43 -5.85 6.20 11.22
C ASN A 43 -6.72 5.10 10.62
N ILE A 44 -6.48 4.70 9.37
CA ILE A 44 -7.20 3.60 8.72
C ILE A 44 -6.93 2.29 9.46
N SER A 45 -5.66 1.97 9.73
CA SER A 45 -5.26 0.74 10.44
C SER A 45 -6.02 0.61 11.76
N ARG A 46 -6.10 1.70 12.53
CA ARG A 46 -6.82 1.73 13.81
C ARG A 46 -8.34 1.51 13.66
N ILE A 47 -8.94 1.98 12.56
CA ILE A 47 -10.36 1.73 12.27
C ILE A 47 -10.57 0.26 11.87
N CYS A 48 -9.67 -0.30 11.06
CA CYS A 48 -9.73 -1.71 10.64
C CYS A 48 -9.56 -2.68 11.82
N GLU A 49 -8.66 -2.37 12.77
CA GLU A 49 -8.52 -3.12 14.02
C GLU A 49 -9.84 -3.19 14.81
N SER A 50 -10.59 -2.09 14.86
CA SER A 50 -11.90 -2.06 15.55
C SER A 50 -13.00 -2.87 14.87
N ARG A 51 -12.76 -3.35 13.64
CA ARG A 51 -13.71 -4.08 12.79
C ARG A 51 -13.25 -5.49 12.43
N ASP A 52 -12.14 -5.96 13.01
CA ASP A 52 -11.54 -7.28 12.72
C ASP A 52 -11.19 -7.49 11.23
N ILE A 53 -10.75 -6.42 10.55
CA ILE A 53 -10.35 -6.45 9.13
C ILE A 53 -8.81 -6.53 9.06
N ARG A 54 -8.26 -7.51 8.33
CA ARG A 54 -6.81 -7.61 8.08
C ARG A 54 -6.38 -6.58 7.05
N PHE A 55 -5.97 -5.42 7.54
CA PHE A 55 -5.57 -4.28 6.72
C PHE A 55 -4.05 -4.18 6.58
N GLY A 56 -3.56 -4.23 5.33
CA GLY A 56 -2.15 -4.05 5.01
C GLY A 56 -1.84 -2.64 4.51
N THR A 57 -0.73 -2.05 4.97
CA THR A 57 -0.16 -0.84 4.38
C THR A 57 1.18 -1.19 3.76
N VAL A 58 1.33 -0.92 2.46
CA VAL A 58 2.56 -1.19 1.69
C VAL A 58 3.09 0.15 1.18
N GLU A 59 4.23 0.59 1.70
CA GLU A 59 4.89 1.85 1.31
C GLU A 59 6.14 1.54 0.49
N VAL A 60 6.22 2.08 -0.73
CA VAL A 60 7.37 1.95 -1.63
C VAL A 60 7.85 3.33 -2.02
N ASN A 61 9.13 3.61 -1.83
CA ASN A 61 9.76 4.82 -2.35
C ASN A 61 10.22 4.59 -3.79
N CYS A 62 9.54 5.22 -4.75
CA CYS A 62 9.85 5.07 -6.17
C CYS A 62 11.01 5.95 -6.69
N GLN A 63 11.65 6.78 -5.85
CA GLN A 63 12.65 7.74 -6.32
C GLN A 63 13.89 7.10 -6.98
N ASP A 64 14.32 5.95 -6.48
CA ASP A 64 15.55 5.26 -6.92
C ASP A 64 15.25 3.93 -7.64
N LEU A 65 14.05 3.77 -8.20
CA LEU A 65 13.63 2.52 -8.86
C LEU A 65 13.78 2.63 -10.39
N ASP A 66 14.82 1.98 -10.91
CA ASP A 66 15.23 2.13 -12.31
C ASP A 66 14.40 1.34 -13.32
N THR A 67 13.61 0.36 -12.88
CA THR A 67 12.79 -0.48 -13.77
C THR A 67 11.47 -0.89 -13.12
N LEU A 68 10.44 -1.12 -13.95
CA LEU A 68 9.18 -1.71 -13.50
C LEU A 68 9.40 -3.04 -12.75
N GLY A 69 10.33 -3.87 -13.23
CA GLY A 69 10.65 -5.15 -12.58
C GLY A 69 11.22 -4.98 -11.18
N ILE A 70 11.99 -3.91 -10.91
CA ILE A 70 12.48 -3.59 -9.57
C ILE A 70 11.33 -3.03 -8.73
N ALA A 71 10.51 -2.13 -9.28
CA ALA A 71 9.37 -1.56 -8.55
C ALA A 71 8.36 -2.61 -8.07
N VAL A 72 8.03 -3.58 -8.93
CA VAL A 72 7.14 -4.69 -8.56
C VAL A 72 7.81 -5.59 -7.52
N TYR A 73 9.13 -5.81 -7.62
CA TYR A 73 9.84 -6.59 -6.61
C TYR A 73 9.84 -5.91 -5.23
N GLU A 74 10.05 -4.59 -5.18
CA GLU A 74 9.96 -3.84 -3.92
C GLU A 74 8.53 -3.91 -3.33
N LEU A 75 7.49 -3.84 -4.18
CA LEU A 75 6.10 -4.04 -3.74
C LEU A 75 5.88 -5.43 -3.14
N VAL A 76 6.42 -6.48 -3.77
CA VAL A 76 6.36 -7.85 -3.25
C VAL A 76 7.05 -7.94 -1.90
N GLN A 77 8.26 -7.39 -1.77
CA GLN A 77 9.01 -7.43 -0.52
C GLN A 77 8.25 -6.74 0.62
N GLN A 78 7.74 -5.54 0.38
CA GLN A 78 6.99 -4.79 1.39
C GLN A 78 5.66 -5.46 1.75
N ALA A 79 4.97 -6.07 0.78
CA ALA A 79 3.76 -6.85 1.03
C ALA A 79 4.05 -8.12 1.84
N ALA A 80 5.15 -8.81 1.54
CA ALA A 80 5.60 -10.01 2.25
C ALA A 80 5.97 -9.68 3.71
N ASP A 81 6.73 -8.59 3.92
CA ASP A 81 7.11 -8.10 5.24
C ASP A 81 5.86 -7.73 6.07
N ALA A 82 4.88 -7.07 5.45
CA ALA A 82 3.61 -6.73 6.10
C ALA A 82 2.74 -7.95 6.43
N ALA A 83 2.81 -9.01 5.62
CA ALA A 83 2.08 -10.26 5.83
C ALA A 83 2.83 -11.26 6.75
N GLY A 84 4.12 -11.02 7.02
CA GLY A 84 4.97 -11.94 7.77
C GLY A 84 5.31 -13.24 7.02
N VAL A 85 5.38 -13.19 5.69
CA VAL A 85 5.64 -14.35 4.82
C VAL A 85 6.94 -14.17 4.02
N PRO A 86 7.61 -15.26 3.62
CA PRO A 86 8.78 -15.15 2.75
C PRO A 86 8.37 -14.77 1.32
N VAL A 87 9.28 -14.10 0.62
CA VAL A 87 9.17 -13.83 -0.82
C VAL A 87 9.65 -15.05 -1.59
N GLU A 88 8.83 -15.54 -2.53
CA GLU A 88 9.15 -16.74 -3.32
C GLU A 88 9.73 -16.42 -4.72
N VAL A 89 9.78 -15.14 -5.10
CA VAL A 89 10.27 -14.67 -6.40
C VAL A 89 11.66 -13.99 -6.28
N PRO A 90 12.64 -14.27 -7.16
CA PRO A 90 13.94 -13.61 -7.09
C PRO A 90 13.92 -12.17 -7.62
N LYS A 91 14.88 -11.35 -7.16
CA LYS A 91 15.05 -9.96 -7.59
C LYS A 91 15.36 -9.82 -9.08
N HIS A 92 16.12 -10.76 -9.65
CA HIS A 92 16.56 -10.77 -11.04
C HIS A 92 16.37 -12.15 -11.68
N GLY A 93 16.37 -12.20 -13.01
CA GLY A 93 16.34 -13.47 -13.77
C GLY A 93 14.96 -14.06 -14.03
N VAL A 94 13.89 -13.38 -13.63
CA VAL A 94 12.49 -13.79 -13.83
C VAL A 94 11.70 -12.69 -14.53
N ALA A 95 10.60 -13.06 -15.17
CA ALA A 95 9.73 -12.10 -15.82
C ALA A 95 9.04 -11.18 -14.79
N THR A 96 8.77 -9.92 -15.17
CA THR A 96 7.96 -9.01 -14.34
C THR A 96 6.60 -9.62 -13.98
N LYS A 97 6.05 -10.45 -14.87
CA LYS A 97 4.80 -11.18 -14.62
C LYS A 97 4.89 -12.09 -13.39
N GLU A 98 5.98 -12.83 -13.23
CA GLU A 98 6.14 -13.74 -12.07
C GLU A 98 6.15 -12.95 -10.75
N LYS A 99 6.73 -11.75 -10.76
CA LYS A 99 6.70 -10.85 -9.60
C LYS A 99 5.29 -10.32 -9.31
N TRP A 100 4.50 -10.04 -10.35
CA TRP A 100 3.08 -9.69 -10.18
C TRP A 100 2.27 -10.85 -9.62
N ASP A 101 2.47 -12.06 -10.14
CA ASP A 101 1.78 -13.26 -9.69
C ASP A 101 2.06 -13.50 -8.19
N GLU A 102 3.31 -13.30 -7.75
CA GLU A 102 3.68 -13.36 -6.34
C GLU A 102 3.03 -12.26 -5.49
N LEU A 103 3.01 -11.01 -5.98
CA LEU A 103 2.31 -9.92 -5.28
C LEU A 103 0.83 -10.26 -5.08
N TYR A 104 0.16 -10.77 -6.12
CA TYR A 104 -1.24 -11.15 -6.06
C TYR A 104 -1.48 -12.29 -5.09
N ARG A 105 -0.59 -13.30 -5.05
CA ARG A 105 -0.66 -14.39 -4.09
C ARG A 105 -0.66 -13.86 -2.65
N ILE A 106 0.35 -13.04 -2.31
CA ILE A 106 0.49 -12.48 -0.97
C ILE A 106 -0.73 -11.60 -0.61
N VAL A 107 -1.15 -10.73 -1.52
CA VAL A 107 -2.27 -9.81 -1.27
C VAL A 107 -3.57 -10.58 -1.04
N ASN A 108 -3.90 -11.55 -1.89
CA ASN A 108 -5.16 -12.27 -1.83
C ASN A 108 -5.24 -13.26 -0.66
N GLU A 109 -4.11 -13.84 -0.23
CA GLU A 109 -4.09 -14.83 0.87
C GLU A 109 -4.06 -14.16 2.25
N HIS A 110 -3.40 -13.02 2.37
CA HIS A 110 -3.06 -12.44 3.69
C HIS A 110 -3.82 -11.16 4.05
N PHE A 111 -4.44 -10.48 3.10
CA PHE A 111 -5.11 -9.20 3.35
C PHE A 111 -6.56 -9.21 2.87
N ASP A 112 -7.45 -8.65 3.68
CA ASP A 112 -8.83 -8.37 3.26
C ASP A 112 -8.90 -7.04 2.51
N SER A 113 -7.95 -6.13 2.81
CA SER A 113 -7.77 -4.86 2.11
C SER A 113 -6.33 -4.38 2.25
N VAL A 114 -5.78 -3.79 1.19
CA VAL A 114 -4.42 -3.27 1.16
C VAL A 114 -4.40 -1.86 0.57
N VAL A 115 -3.58 -0.98 1.16
CA VAL A 115 -3.27 0.33 0.60
C VAL A 115 -1.81 0.36 0.15
N PHE A 116 -1.61 0.67 -1.12
CA PHE A 116 -0.29 0.92 -1.69
C PHE A 116 0.00 2.43 -1.70
N VAL A 117 1.12 2.80 -1.11
CA VAL A 117 1.68 4.16 -1.14
C VAL A 117 2.94 4.10 -2.01
N LEU A 118 2.91 4.79 -3.15
CA LEU A 118 3.97 4.79 -4.18
C LEU A 118 4.64 6.16 -4.29
#